data_AF-A0A1S8TTK7-F1
#
_entry.id   AF-A0A1S8TTK7-F1
#
_cell.length_a   1.000
_cell.length_b   1.000
_cell.length_c   1.000
_cell.angle_alpha   90.00
_cell.angle_beta   90.00
_cell.angle_gamma   90.00
#
_symmetry.space_group_name_H-M   'P 1'
#
loop_
_entity.id
_entity.type
_entity.pdbx_description
1 polymer ?
#
loop_
_entity_poly.entity_id
_entity_poly.type
_entity_poly.pdbx_seq_one_letter_code
_entity_poly.pdbx_strand_id
1 'polypeptide(L)' 'MDWFDFCKDYFDFGIANADSLKIYVAKNKITADQYKQITGVDYVASAT' A
#
# COMPACT_ATOMS: atom_id res chain seq x y z
N MET A 1 5.44 -6.57 13.83
CA MET A 1 4.27 -6.36 12.96
C MET A 1 4.78 -6.31 11.55
N ASP A 2 4.32 -7.21 10.70
CA ASP A 2 4.63 -7.17 9.27
C ASP A 2 3.70 -6.14 8.61
N TRP A 3 4.29 -5.13 7.96
CA TRP A 3 3.53 -4.06 7.32
C TRP A 3 2.87 -4.50 6.02
N PHE A 4 3.44 -5.48 5.33
CA PHE A 4 2.84 -6.04 4.13
C PHE A 4 1.55 -6.77 4.48
N ASP A 5 1.59 -7.67 5.47
CA ASP A 5 0.41 -8.41 5.92
C ASP A 5 -0.69 -7.47 6.43
N PHE A 6 -0.33 -6.47 7.24
CA PHE A 6 -1.28 -5.47 7.72
C PHE A 6 -1.97 -4.70 6.59
N CYS A 7 -1.19 -4.21 5.63
CA CYS A 7 -1.71 -3.47 4.48
C CYS A 7 -2.57 -4.36 3.58
N LYS A 8 -2.17 -5.62 3.39
CA LYS A 8 -2.91 -6.61 2.61
C LYS A 8 -4.26 -6.92 3.26
N ASP A 9 -4.29 -7.24 4.55
CA ASP A 9 -5.53 -7.52 5.28
C ASP A 9 -6.47 -6.32 5.25
N TYR A 10 -5.97 -5.11 5.50
CA TYR A 10 -6.78 -3.89 5.43
C TYR A 10 -7.40 -3.66 4.04
N PHE A 11 -6.65 -3.98 2.97
CA PHE A 11 -7.14 -3.86 1.61
C PHE A 11 -8.18 -4.95 1.28
N ASP A 12 -7.89 -6.20 1.64
CA ASP A 12 -8.78 -7.35 1.41
C ASP A 12 -10.09 -7.22 2.18
N PHE A 13 -10.06 -6.64 3.38
CA PHE A 13 -11.27 -6.32 4.16
C PHE A 13 -12.00 -5.06 3.68
N GLY A 14 -11.47 -4.34 2.68
CA GLY A 14 -12.06 -3.11 2.16
C GLY A 14 -11.98 -1.91 3.11
N ILE A 15 -11.17 -2.00 4.16
CA ILE A 15 -10.93 -0.92 5.13
C ILE A 15 -10.04 0.15 4.51
N ALA A 16 -9.08 -0.27 3.68
CA ALA A 16 -8.21 0.60 2.91
C ALA A 16 -8.41 0.39 1.40
N ASN A 17 -8.10 1.41 0.63
CA ASN A 17 -8.02 1.35 -0.83
C ASN A 17 -6.59 1.68 -1.30
N ALA A 18 -6.36 1.63 -2.62
CA ALA A 18 -5.05 1.86 -3.20
C ALA A 18 -4.49 3.25 -2.83
N ASP A 19 -5.30 4.30 -2.89
CA ASP A 19 -4.86 5.65 -2.47
C ASP A 19 -4.48 5.71 -1.00
N SER A 20 -5.24 5.07 -0.12
CA SER A 20 -4.92 4.97 1.31
C SER A 20 -3.58 4.29 1.54
N LEU A 21 -3.22 3.31 0.69
CA LEU A 21 -1.98 2.56 0.83
C LEU A 21 -0.72 3.34 0.40
N LYS A 22 -0.86 4.40 -0.42
CA LYS A 22 0.26 5.24 -0.87
C LYS A 22 1.04 5.86 0.30
N ILE A 23 0.38 6.16 1.42
CA ILE A 23 1.03 6.72 2.61
C ILE A 23 2.05 5.75 3.22
N TYR A 24 1.79 4.45 3.15
CA TYR A 24 2.69 3.44 3.71
C TYR A 24 3.92 3.25 2.82
N VAL A 25 3.80 3.46 1.50
CA VAL A 25 4.95 3.56 0.60
C VAL A 25 5.77 4.81 0.92
N ALA A 26 5.12 5.97 1.02
CA ALA A 26 5.80 7.25 1.33
C ALA A 26 6.53 7.23 2.69
N LYS A 27 6.04 6.44 3.65
CA LYS A 27 6.65 6.25 4.97
C LYS A 27 7.66 5.09 5.02
N ASN A 28 8.02 4.51 3.88
CA ASN A 28 8.91 3.35 3.75
C ASN A 28 8.47 2.15 4.63
N LYS A 29 7.16 1.96 4.80
CA LYS A 29 6.58 0.81 5.52
C LYS A 29 6.38 -0.39 4.60
N ILE A 30 6.06 -0.13 3.34
CA ILE A 30 6.03 -1.11 2.26
C ILE A 30 6.77 -0.53 1.03
N THR A 31 7.27 -1.38 0.16
CA THR A 31 7.89 -0.97 -1.11
C THR A 31 6.83 -0.71 -2.20
N ALA A 32 7.25 -0.10 -3.31
CA ALA A 32 6.40 0.05 -4.49
C ALA A 32 5.93 -1.31 -5.07
N ASP A 33 6.81 -2.33 -5.06
CA ASP A 33 6.45 -3.68 -5.49
C ASP A 33 5.42 -4.32 -4.57
N GLN A 34 5.59 -4.18 -3.25
CA GLN A 34 4.62 -4.66 -2.26
C GLN A 34 3.27 -3.97 -2.39
N TYR A 35 3.25 -2.66 -2.63
CA TYR A 35 2.04 -1.92 -2.94
C TYR A 35 1.33 -2.48 -4.18
N LYS A 36 2.09 -2.77 -5.25
CA LYS A 36 1.55 -3.35 -6.48
C LYS A 36 1.01 -4.76 -6.26
N GLN A 37 1.68 -5.57 -5.44
CA GLN A 37 1.20 -6.91 -5.08
C GLN A 37 -0.14 -6.87 -4.33
N ILE A 38 -0.34 -5.88 -3.45
CA ILE A 38 -1.58 -5.74 -2.68
C ILE A 38 -2.71 -5.18 -3.56
N THR A 39 -2.43 -4.13 -4.31
CA THR A 39 -3.47 -3.32 -4.98
C THR A 39 -3.70 -3.70 -6.44
N GLY A 40 -2.75 -4.38 -7.07
CA GLY A 40 -2.71 -4.57 -8.52
C GLY A 40 -2.33 -3.31 -9.32
N VAL A 41 -2.00 -2.21 -8.66
CA VAL A 41 -1.75 -0.90 -9.28
C VAL A 41 -0.28 -0.50 -9.11
N ASP A 42 0.32 0.08 -10.15
CA ASP A 42 1.65 0.67 -10.04
C ASP A 42 1.65 1.87 -9.09
N TYR A 43 2.66 1.94 -8.21
CA TYR A 43 2.79 3.08 -7.31
C TYR A 43 3.23 4.32 -8.10
N VAL A 44 2.35 5.32 -8.14
CA VAL A 44 2.66 6.66 -8.64
C VAL A 44 2.76 7.58 -7.44
N ALA A 45 3.97 8.06 -7.15
CA ALA A 45 4.18 9.10 -6.15
C ALA A 45 3.45 10.36 -6.61
N SER A 46 2.56 10.89 -5.78
CA SER A 46 2.02 12.22 -5.99
C SER A 46 3.17 13.20 -5.82
N ALA A 47 3.58 13.89 -6.89
CA ALA A 47 4.53 14.98 -6.80
C ALA A 47 3.95 16.04 -5.83
N THR A 48 4.61 16.23 -4.68
CA THR A 48 4.35 17.35 -3.76
C THR A 48 4.99 18.62 -4.28
#